data_AF-A0A813E616-F1
#
_entry.id   AF-A0A813E616-F1
#
_cell.length_a   1.000
_cell.length_b   1.000
_cell.length_c   1.000
_cell.angle_alpha   90.00
_cell.angle_beta   90.00
_cell.angle_gamma   90.00
#
_symmetry.space_group_name_H-M   'P 1'
#
loop_
_entity.id
_entity.type
_entity.pdbx_description
1 polymer ?
#
loop_
_entity_poly.entity_id
_entity_poly.type
_entity_poly.pdbx_seq_one_letter_code
_entity_poly.pdbx_strand_id
1 'polypeptide(L)'
;IEPFWPCRAASCIRQPPAGEIDQSIAMRTSTALVLLGAGGSAASLGSCALGWVGALRSPTVRGAPVARSNLRGCPGLASAAAESQDLPGLSLLGAAALAGATGALASRRQKGKSKICQAAARVPDGTPAPHPNPIRQRPRRNRRSPAARSMFTETRLSAENFILPLFVYEGVDDIPIASMPGVSRLGVDTGLLRVVGEAVSLGVKSVVLFPKTPDELKTATAEECFNRDGLAQRAIRNVKQAFPGVVVYTDVALDPYNTLGHDGIVSSEGVILNDETIAYLCKQAVSQAEAGADYVSPSDMMDGRVGCMRDALDAAGFTNVGIM
;
A
#
# COMPACT_ATOMS: atom_id res chain seq x y z
N ILE A 1 -15.43 39.83 -24.24
CA ILE A 1 -16.28 39.62 -23.06
C ILE A 1 -15.34 39.09 -21.98
N GLU A 2 -14.81 39.96 -21.15
CA GLU A 2 -13.99 39.58 -19.98
C GLU A 2 -14.86 39.06 -18.85
N PRO A 3 -14.32 38.26 -17.91
CA PRO A 3 -14.82 38.24 -16.55
C PRO A 3 -13.80 38.84 -15.57
N PHE A 4 -14.26 39.93 -14.98
CA PHE A 4 -13.71 40.72 -13.88
C PHE A 4 -13.93 39.97 -12.55
N TRP A 5 -12.92 39.89 -11.67
CA TRP A 5 -13.10 39.46 -10.27
C TRP A 5 -12.55 40.54 -9.33
N PRO A 6 -13.34 41.13 -8.41
CA PRO A 6 -12.80 42.01 -7.38
C PRO A 6 -12.86 41.33 -6.00
N CYS A 7 -11.71 40.98 -5.44
CA CYS A 7 -11.57 40.66 -4.02
C CYS A 7 -11.05 41.90 -3.27
N ARG A 8 -11.80 42.39 -2.27
CA ARG A 8 -11.42 43.55 -1.45
C ARG A 8 -10.60 43.10 -0.24
N ALA A 9 -9.46 43.77 -0.03
CA ALA A 9 -8.55 43.58 1.10
C ALA A 9 -8.91 44.46 2.32
N ALA A 10 -8.59 43.94 3.52
CA ALA A 10 -8.28 44.64 4.78
C ALA A 10 -7.83 43.57 5.80
N SER A 11 -6.85 43.71 6.71
CA SER A 11 -5.87 44.74 7.06
C SER A 11 -4.84 44.14 8.05
N CYS A 12 -3.56 44.47 7.86
CA CYS A 12 -2.43 44.62 8.79
C CYS A 12 -2.34 43.84 10.13
N ILE A 13 -1.28 43.02 10.28
CA ILE A 13 -0.42 42.96 11.49
C ILE A 13 1.04 42.73 11.04
N ARG A 14 1.97 43.60 11.44
CA ARG A 14 3.45 43.43 11.30
C ARG A 14 4.02 42.77 12.55
N GLN A 15 4.98 41.85 12.42
CA GLN A 15 6.07 41.58 13.38
C GLN A 15 7.27 40.84 12.70
N PRO A 16 8.50 40.83 13.30
CA PRO A 16 9.78 40.98 12.58
C PRO A 16 10.63 39.68 12.52
N PRO A 17 11.94 39.76 12.14
CA PRO A 17 12.52 39.14 10.95
C PRO A 17 12.97 37.67 11.10
N ALA A 18 13.14 37.05 9.93
CA ALA A 18 13.50 35.66 9.69
C ALA A 18 14.87 35.23 10.23
N GLY A 19 14.92 34.04 10.82
CA GLY A 19 16.12 33.22 10.98
C GLY A 19 16.00 31.98 10.09
N GLU A 20 17.10 31.62 9.42
CA GLU A 20 17.28 30.42 8.58
C GLU A 20 16.58 29.18 9.12
N ILE A 21 15.73 28.55 8.30
CA ILE A 21 15.16 27.24 8.58
C ILE A 21 15.69 26.24 7.54
N ASP A 22 16.49 25.31 8.04
CA ASP A 22 17.01 24.12 7.36
C ASP A 22 15.86 23.21 6.85
N GLN A 23 15.88 22.84 5.57
CA GLN A 23 14.85 22.06 4.85
C GLN A 23 14.75 20.58 5.29
N SER A 24 15.25 20.22 6.47
CA SER A 24 15.28 18.83 6.96
C SER A 24 13.96 18.35 7.60
N ILE A 25 12.92 19.17 7.63
CA ILE A 25 11.66 18.87 8.37
C ILE A 25 10.61 18.12 7.53
N ALA A 26 10.61 18.25 6.20
CA ALA A 26 9.64 17.54 5.34
C ALA A 26 9.92 16.02 5.20
N MET A 27 11.08 15.52 5.60
CA MET A 27 11.51 14.12 5.34
C MET A 27 11.25 13.12 6.49
N ARG A 28 10.54 13.49 7.56
CA ARG A 28 10.32 12.60 8.70
C ARG A 28 8.89 12.08 8.77
N THR A 29 8.53 11.16 7.89
CA THR A 29 7.53 10.09 8.16
C THR A 29 7.42 9.16 6.94
N SER A 30 8.39 8.27 6.76
CA SER A 30 8.21 7.01 6.02
C SER A 30 9.42 6.12 6.22
N THR A 31 9.45 5.40 7.35
CA THR A 31 10.37 4.27 7.52
C THR A 31 9.59 2.99 7.26
N ALA A 32 9.51 2.56 6.00
CA ALA A 32 9.16 1.21 5.64
C ALA A 32 10.45 0.38 5.58
N LEU A 33 10.58 -0.58 6.48
CA LEU A 33 11.71 -1.49 6.60
C LEU A 33 11.70 -2.48 5.42
N VAL A 34 12.61 -2.32 4.46
CA VAL A 34 12.86 -3.30 3.39
C VAL A 34 13.94 -4.27 3.87
N LEU A 35 13.56 -5.54 4.09
CA LEU A 35 14.49 -6.64 4.30
C LEU A 35 14.77 -7.32 2.95
N LEU A 36 15.91 -6.99 2.33
CA LEU A 36 16.51 -7.81 1.29
C LEU A 36 17.37 -8.89 1.95
N GLY A 37 16.99 -10.15 1.73
CA GLY A 37 17.72 -11.31 2.21
C GLY A 37 19.00 -11.52 1.39
N ALA A 38 20.15 -11.35 2.03
CA ALA A 38 21.40 -11.94 1.58
C ALA A 38 21.61 -13.26 2.34
N GLY A 39 21.70 -14.36 1.58
CA GLY A 39 22.08 -15.66 2.11
C GLY A 39 23.53 -15.63 2.62
N GLY A 40 23.73 -16.11 3.84
CA GLY A 40 25.06 -16.25 4.45
C GLY A 40 24.94 -16.95 5.79
N SER A 41 25.58 -18.10 5.89
CA SER A 41 25.55 -19.01 7.03
C SER A 41 26.22 -18.44 8.28
N ALA A 42 25.76 -18.95 9.42
CA ALA A 42 26.48 -19.18 10.67
C ALA A 42 26.29 -18.22 11.86
N ALA A 43 26.07 -18.90 12.98
CA ALA A 43 26.45 -18.60 14.36
C ALA A 43 25.52 -17.73 15.21
N SER A 44 25.08 -18.40 16.27
CA SER A 44 24.46 -17.90 17.50
C SER A 44 25.03 -16.59 18.01
N LEU A 45 24.19 -15.75 18.61
CA LEU A 45 24.45 -15.06 19.87
C LEU A 45 23.11 -14.57 20.45
N GLY A 46 22.91 -14.85 21.74
CA GLY A 46 21.68 -14.53 22.47
C GLY A 46 21.50 -13.03 22.70
N SER A 47 20.26 -12.63 22.95
CA SER A 47 19.98 -11.32 23.52
C SER A 47 18.88 -11.40 24.57
N CYS A 48 19.25 -10.89 25.74
CA CYS A 48 18.44 -10.71 26.93
C CYS A 48 17.26 -9.78 26.66
N ALA A 49 16.12 -10.16 27.24
CA ALA A 49 14.95 -9.34 27.38
C ALA A 49 15.19 -8.23 28.44
N LEU A 50 14.81 -7.01 28.11
CA LEU A 50 14.40 -6.01 29.10
C LEU A 50 13.05 -5.45 28.66
N GLY A 51 12.04 -5.77 29.46
CA GLY A 51 10.65 -5.36 29.25
C GLY A 51 10.41 -3.94 29.76
N TRP A 52 9.48 -3.27 29.09
CA TRP A 52 8.78 -2.11 29.61
C TRP A 52 7.29 -2.39 29.54
N VAL A 53 6.64 -2.37 30.71
CA VAL A 53 5.20 -2.57 30.90
C VAL A 53 4.56 -1.19 30.92
N GLY A 54 3.81 -0.84 29.87
CA GLY A 54 2.95 0.34 29.82
C GLY A 54 1.49 -0.08 29.82
N ALA A 55 0.81 0.12 30.95
CA ALA A 55 -0.60 -0.14 31.11
C ALA A 55 -1.45 0.95 30.42
N LEU A 56 -2.33 0.56 29.50
CA LEU A 56 -3.38 1.43 28.98
C LEU A 56 -4.75 0.75 29.16
N ARG A 57 -5.59 1.43 29.96
CA ARG A 57 -6.98 1.07 30.24
C ARG A 57 -7.83 1.33 29.00
N SER A 58 -8.63 0.36 28.59
CA SER A 58 -9.67 0.52 27.56
C SER A 58 -10.95 1.11 28.17
N PRO A 59 -11.65 2.04 27.50
CA PRO A 59 -12.95 2.51 27.95
C PRO A 59 -14.06 1.51 27.59
N THR A 60 -15.00 1.37 28.51
CA THR A 60 -16.19 0.51 28.48
C THR A 60 -17.25 1.05 27.51
N VAL A 61 -17.67 0.23 26.54
CA VAL A 61 -18.87 0.48 25.73
C VAL A 61 -20.04 -0.30 26.32
N ARG A 62 -21.12 0.40 26.69
CA ARG A 62 -22.37 -0.16 27.22
C ARG A 62 -23.18 -0.79 26.09
N GLY A 63 -23.77 -1.96 26.39
CA GLY A 63 -24.56 -2.74 25.45
C GLY A 63 -25.99 -2.25 25.23
N ALA A 64 -26.58 -2.74 24.14
CA ALA A 64 -28.01 -2.74 23.84
C ALA A 64 -28.42 -4.14 23.31
N PRO A 65 -29.70 -4.54 23.43
CA PRO A 65 -30.07 -5.92 23.80
C PRO A 65 -30.31 -6.88 22.63
N VAL A 66 -30.06 -8.16 22.90
CA VAL A 66 -30.33 -9.32 22.03
C VAL A 66 -31.81 -9.69 22.12
N ALA A 67 -32.52 -9.65 21.00
CA ALA A 67 -33.89 -10.13 20.89
C ALA A 67 -33.93 -11.67 20.87
N ARG A 68 -34.71 -12.24 21.79
CA ARG A 68 -35.10 -13.66 21.83
C ARG A 68 -36.25 -13.90 20.84
N SER A 69 -36.19 -14.95 20.04
CA SER A 69 -37.37 -15.60 19.49
C SER A 69 -37.25 -17.12 19.61
N ASN A 70 -38.40 -17.73 19.90
CA ASN A 70 -38.55 -19.03 20.53
C ASN A 70 -38.52 -20.18 19.53
N LEU A 71 -37.92 -21.30 19.97
CA LEU A 71 -38.18 -22.63 19.45
C LEU A 71 -39.61 -23.05 19.77
N ARG A 72 -40.41 -23.38 18.75
CA ARG A 72 -41.55 -24.30 18.87
C ARG A 72 -41.75 -25.09 17.57
N GLY A 73 -41.73 -26.42 17.71
CA GLY A 73 -42.64 -27.33 17.00
C GLY A 73 -42.20 -27.91 15.66
N CYS A 74 -41.62 -29.11 15.70
CA CYS A 74 -41.79 -30.09 14.62
C CYS A 74 -43.15 -30.78 14.79
N PRO A 75 -43.81 -31.15 13.68
CA PRO A 75 -44.17 -32.57 13.54
C PRO A 75 -43.93 -33.13 12.12
N GLY A 76 -43.32 -34.34 12.11
CA GLY A 76 -43.70 -35.52 11.32
C GLY A 76 -44.02 -35.46 9.82
N LEU A 77 -43.09 -36.02 9.04
CA LEU A 77 -43.27 -37.08 8.01
C LEU A 77 -44.42 -36.98 6.98
N ALA A 78 -44.06 -36.82 5.70
CA ALA A 78 -44.58 -37.66 4.62
C ALA A 78 -43.64 -37.67 3.39
N SER A 79 -43.50 -38.87 2.83
CA SER A 79 -42.78 -39.32 1.64
C SER A 79 -43.02 -38.49 0.37
N ALA A 80 -41.95 -38.28 -0.42
CA ALA A 80 -42.04 -38.31 -1.88
C ALA A 80 -40.67 -38.63 -2.49
N ALA A 81 -40.58 -39.81 -3.11
CA ALA A 81 -39.53 -40.20 -4.03
C ALA A 81 -39.63 -39.38 -5.32
N ALA A 82 -38.49 -39.05 -5.93
CA ALA A 82 -38.42 -38.62 -7.32
C ALA A 82 -37.14 -39.20 -7.95
N GLU A 83 -37.37 -40.00 -8.99
CA GLU A 83 -36.43 -40.72 -9.82
C GLU A 83 -35.46 -39.80 -10.55
N SER A 84 -34.19 -40.23 -10.63
CA SER A 84 -33.21 -39.72 -11.59
C SER A 84 -33.29 -40.53 -12.88
N GLN A 85 -33.59 -39.87 -13.99
CA GLN A 85 -33.53 -40.45 -15.33
C GLN A 85 -32.10 -40.39 -15.90
N ASP A 86 -31.68 -41.52 -16.45
CA ASP A 86 -30.42 -41.81 -17.16
C ASP A 86 -30.23 -40.98 -18.43
N LEU A 87 -28.97 -40.83 -18.87
CA LEU A 87 -28.52 -41.06 -20.26
C LEU A 87 -26.97 -41.24 -20.30
N PRO A 88 -26.40 -41.91 -21.33
CA PRO A 88 -25.54 -43.08 -21.15
C PRO A 88 -24.15 -42.96 -21.80
N GLY A 89 -23.25 -43.93 -21.53
CA GLY A 89 -22.10 -44.19 -22.41
C GLY A 89 -20.83 -44.70 -21.74
N LEU A 90 -20.86 -45.92 -21.20
CA LEU A 90 -19.63 -46.70 -20.96
C LEU A 90 -19.87 -48.17 -21.30
N SER A 91 -19.12 -48.66 -22.29
CA SER A 91 -18.81 -50.06 -22.54
C SER A 91 -17.45 -50.03 -23.26
N LEU A 92 -16.52 -50.97 -23.14
CA LEU A 92 -16.51 -52.35 -22.67
C LEU A 92 -15.03 -52.76 -22.73
N LEU A 93 -14.52 -53.48 -21.72
CA LEU A 93 -13.35 -54.40 -21.73
C LEU A 93 -12.85 -54.51 -20.28
N GLY A 94 -12.87 -55.64 -19.58
CA GLY A 94 -13.28 -57.00 -19.88
C GLY A 94 -13.07 -57.80 -18.59
N ALA A 95 -14.00 -58.69 -18.27
CA ALA A 95 -13.93 -59.55 -17.10
C ALA A 95 -13.45 -60.95 -17.51
N ALA A 96 -12.51 -61.52 -16.75
CA ALA A 96 -12.26 -62.96 -16.62
C ALA A 96 -11.56 -63.16 -15.25
N ALA A 97 -12.28 -63.59 -14.21
CA ALA A 97 -12.52 -64.97 -13.82
C ALA A 97 -11.43 -65.52 -12.88
N LEU A 98 -11.79 -65.76 -11.62
CA LEU A 98 -11.52 -67.00 -10.88
C LEU A 98 -12.19 -66.95 -9.50
N ALA A 99 -13.17 -67.84 -9.34
CA ALA A 99 -13.83 -68.15 -8.09
C ALA A 99 -12.97 -69.09 -7.24
N GLY A 100 -13.12 -68.99 -5.91
CA GLY A 100 -12.92 -70.12 -5.01
C GLY A 100 -11.67 -70.07 -4.12
N ALA A 101 -11.83 -69.53 -2.90
CA ALA A 101 -11.17 -70.04 -1.71
C ALA A 101 -11.88 -69.49 -0.47
N THR A 102 -12.83 -70.26 0.05
CA THR A 102 -13.37 -70.08 1.41
C THR A 102 -12.26 -70.40 2.41
N GLY A 103 -11.58 -69.36 2.89
CA GLY A 103 -10.59 -69.43 3.96
C GLY A 103 -10.96 -68.45 5.06
N ALA A 104 -11.37 -68.96 6.21
CA ALA A 104 -11.63 -68.19 7.42
C ALA A 104 -10.37 -67.44 7.86
N LEU A 105 -10.27 -66.15 7.52
CA LEU A 105 -9.28 -65.24 8.07
C LEU A 105 -9.92 -64.50 9.23
N ALA A 106 -9.69 -65.03 10.43
CA ALA A 106 -9.99 -64.40 11.70
C ALA A 106 -9.57 -62.93 11.65
N SER A 107 -10.53 -62.00 11.79
CA SER A 107 -10.25 -60.58 11.88
C SER A 107 -9.50 -60.34 13.19
N ARG A 108 -8.17 -60.38 13.13
CA ARG A 108 -7.31 -59.89 14.20
C ARG A 108 -7.50 -58.38 14.23
N ARG A 109 -8.46 -57.95 15.05
CA ARG A 109 -8.73 -56.54 15.36
C ARG A 109 -7.46 -55.98 15.99
N GLN A 110 -6.53 -55.51 15.16
CA GLN A 110 -5.42 -54.69 15.63
C GLN A 110 -6.05 -53.44 16.22
N LYS A 111 -6.17 -53.42 17.55
CA LYS A 111 -6.23 -52.19 18.34
C LYS A 111 -4.87 -51.50 18.21
N GLY A 112 -4.52 -51.12 16.99
CA GLY A 112 -3.47 -50.15 16.72
C GLY A 112 -4.03 -48.81 17.15
N LYS A 113 -3.93 -48.50 18.45
CA LYS A 113 -3.91 -47.11 18.87
C LYS A 113 -2.73 -46.51 18.12
N SER A 114 -2.99 -45.82 17.02
CA SER A 114 -2.02 -44.91 16.41
C SER A 114 -1.73 -43.86 17.48
N LYS A 115 -0.79 -44.18 18.37
CA LYS A 115 -0.10 -43.19 19.18
C LYS A 115 0.72 -42.42 18.16
N ILE A 116 0.15 -41.35 17.63
CA ILE A 116 0.93 -40.22 17.18
C ILE A 116 1.62 -39.71 18.45
N CYS A 117 2.72 -40.37 18.83
CA CYS A 117 3.61 -39.93 19.89
C CYS A 117 4.22 -38.62 19.40
N GLN A 118 3.56 -37.50 19.70
CA GLN A 118 4.24 -36.22 19.71
C GLN A 118 5.35 -36.35 20.74
N ALA A 119 6.61 -36.34 20.29
CA ALA A 119 7.75 -36.24 21.18
C ALA A 119 7.48 -35.06 22.13
N ALA A 120 7.41 -35.34 23.43
CA ALA A 120 7.20 -34.31 24.43
C ALA A 120 8.36 -33.32 24.30
N ALA A 121 8.06 -32.08 23.91
CA ALA A 121 9.06 -31.03 23.84
C ALA A 121 9.78 -30.96 25.19
N ARG A 122 11.12 -31.03 25.19
CA ARG A 122 11.90 -30.83 26.41
C ARG A 122 11.61 -29.42 26.92
N VAL A 123 10.99 -29.37 28.09
CA VAL A 123 10.65 -28.12 28.76
C VAL A 123 11.87 -27.72 29.60
N PRO A 124 12.28 -26.44 29.65
CA PRO A 124 13.44 -26.01 30.43
C PRO A 124 13.35 -26.35 31.92
N ASP A 125 14.48 -26.62 32.57
CA ASP A 125 14.55 -26.87 34.00
C ASP A 125 14.03 -25.66 34.80
N GLY A 126 13.32 -25.93 35.91
CA GLY A 126 12.64 -24.89 36.69
C GLY A 126 11.28 -24.46 36.12
N THR A 127 10.82 -25.03 35.00
CA THR A 127 9.47 -24.73 34.51
C THR A 127 8.41 -25.26 35.49
N PRO A 128 7.48 -24.39 35.97
CA PRO A 128 6.44 -24.81 36.91
C PRO A 128 5.59 -25.94 36.36
N ALA A 129 5.17 -26.86 37.23
CA ALA A 129 4.24 -27.92 36.85
C ALA A 129 2.94 -27.30 36.31
N PRO A 130 2.36 -27.86 35.23
CA PRO A 130 1.15 -27.30 34.64
C PRO A 130 -0.01 -27.40 35.63
N HIS A 131 -0.52 -26.25 36.10
CA HIS A 131 -1.79 -26.19 36.79
C HIS A 131 -2.93 -26.12 35.78
N PRO A 132 -4.04 -26.88 35.97
CA PRO A 132 -5.19 -26.83 35.07
C PRO A 132 -5.79 -25.42 35.06
N ASN A 133 -5.58 -24.68 33.97
CA ASN A 133 -6.22 -23.39 33.77
C ASN A 133 -7.63 -23.60 33.17
N PRO A 134 -8.74 -23.17 33.81
CA PRO A 134 -10.11 -23.47 33.36
C PRO A 134 -10.64 -22.60 32.22
N ILE A 135 -9.82 -21.74 31.59
CA ILE A 135 -10.30 -20.89 30.48
C ILE A 135 -10.81 -21.70 29.28
N ARG A 136 -11.99 -21.32 28.77
CA ARG A 136 -12.64 -21.92 27.60
C ARG A 136 -12.10 -21.36 26.28
N GLN A 137 -11.96 -20.03 26.19
CA GLN A 137 -11.37 -19.36 25.04
C GLN A 137 -9.85 -19.45 25.09
N ARG A 138 -9.25 -20.00 24.03
CA ARG A 138 -7.80 -20.13 23.91
C ARG A 138 -7.34 -19.67 22.53
N PRO A 139 -7.12 -18.37 22.31
CA PRO A 139 -6.70 -17.83 21.02
C PRO A 139 -5.40 -18.44 20.48
N ARG A 140 -4.54 -18.98 21.38
CA ARG A 140 -3.33 -19.73 21.01
C ARG A 140 -3.62 -20.94 20.12
N ARG A 141 -4.85 -21.49 20.12
CA ARG A 141 -5.25 -22.60 19.25
C ARG A 141 -5.14 -22.23 17.77
N ASN A 142 -5.52 -21.00 17.40
CA ASN A 142 -5.43 -20.49 16.01
C ASN A 142 -3.99 -20.21 15.57
N ARG A 143 -3.03 -20.20 16.50
CA ARG A 143 -1.61 -19.90 16.23
C ARG A 143 -0.70 -21.14 16.25
N ARG A 144 -1.29 -22.33 16.46
CA ARG A 144 -0.56 -23.57 16.75
C ARG A 144 0.32 -24.05 15.60
N SER A 145 -0.11 -23.88 14.36
CA SER A 145 0.63 -24.31 13.16
C SER A 145 0.71 -23.20 12.12
N PRO A 146 1.70 -23.24 11.21
CA PRO A 146 1.73 -22.36 10.06
C PRO A 146 0.43 -22.39 9.24
N ALA A 147 -0.15 -23.59 9.03
CA ALA A 147 -1.43 -23.75 8.34
C ALA A 147 -2.59 -23.05 9.06
N ALA A 148 -2.69 -23.18 10.38
CA ALA A 148 -3.72 -22.49 11.16
C ALA A 148 -3.54 -20.97 11.09
N ARG A 149 -2.31 -20.46 11.20
CA ARG A 149 -2.05 -19.02 11.08
C ARG A 149 -2.41 -18.49 9.70
N SER A 150 -2.07 -19.21 8.64
CA SER A 150 -2.37 -18.83 7.24
C SER A 150 -3.88 -18.77 6.95
N MET A 151 -4.65 -19.70 7.53
CA MET A 151 -6.12 -19.74 7.40
C MET A 151 -6.79 -18.51 8.05
N PHE A 152 -6.25 -18.03 9.16
CA PHE A 152 -6.78 -16.90 9.91
C PHE A 152 -6.02 -15.58 9.64
N THR A 153 -5.19 -15.52 8.61
CA THR A 153 -4.52 -14.27 8.21
C THR A 153 -5.55 -13.27 7.71
N GLU A 154 -5.63 -12.11 8.35
CA GLU A 154 -6.59 -11.05 8.03
C GLU A 154 -6.10 -10.16 6.87
N THR A 155 -4.80 -9.93 6.77
CA THR A 155 -4.19 -9.06 5.77
C THR A 155 -3.17 -9.84 4.93
N ARG A 156 -3.27 -9.72 3.62
CA ARG A 156 -2.25 -10.19 2.68
C ARG A 156 -1.73 -8.99 1.89
N LEU A 157 -0.42 -8.90 1.77
CA LEU A 157 0.25 -7.94 0.90
C LEU A 157 0.71 -8.68 -0.35
N SER A 158 0.60 -8.00 -1.48
CA SER A 158 1.11 -8.40 -2.78
C SER A 158 1.87 -7.24 -3.40
N ALA A 159 2.71 -7.51 -4.39
CA ALA A 159 3.48 -6.47 -5.08
C ALA A 159 2.58 -5.35 -5.66
N GLU A 160 1.37 -5.71 -6.06
CA GLU A 160 0.36 -4.81 -6.63
C GLU A 160 -0.19 -3.79 -5.62
N ASN A 161 0.04 -3.99 -4.32
CA ASN A 161 -0.39 -3.07 -3.27
C ASN A 161 0.61 -1.93 -3.02
N PHE A 162 1.78 -1.96 -3.66
CA PHE A 162 2.82 -0.96 -3.46
C PHE A 162 2.85 0.06 -4.59
N ILE A 163 3.05 1.33 -4.22
CA ILE A 163 3.42 2.41 -5.13
C ILE A 163 4.91 2.69 -4.87
N LEU A 164 5.73 2.71 -5.91
CA LEU A 164 7.17 2.95 -5.80
C LEU A 164 7.50 4.43 -6.02
N PRO A 165 7.98 5.17 -5.01
CA PRO A 165 8.47 6.53 -5.17
C PRO A 165 9.82 6.57 -5.88
N LEU A 166 9.93 7.42 -6.89
CA LEU A 166 11.14 7.57 -7.71
C LEU A 166 11.53 9.04 -7.79
N PHE A 167 12.79 9.33 -7.47
CA PHE A 167 13.38 10.65 -7.65
C PHE A 167 14.04 10.74 -9.03
N VAL A 168 13.68 11.73 -9.83
CA VAL A 168 14.20 11.91 -11.18
C VAL A 168 14.96 13.22 -11.28
N TYR A 169 16.01 13.28 -12.10
CA TYR A 169 16.78 14.50 -12.32
C TYR A 169 17.32 14.57 -13.77
N GLU A 170 17.78 15.77 -14.16
CA GLU A 170 18.45 15.98 -15.46
C GLU A 170 19.87 15.42 -15.42
N GLY A 171 20.06 14.22 -15.98
CA GLY A 171 21.35 13.57 -16.09
C GLY A 171 21.25 12.14 -16.62
N VAL A 172 22.41 11.53 -16.84
CA VAL A 172 22.53 10.19 -17.43
C VAL A 172 22.81 9.13 -16.36
N ASP A 173 23.61 9.46 -15.35
CA ASP A 173 24.06 8.53 -14.30
C ASP A 173 23.18 8.64 -13.06
N ASP A 174 23.03 7.55 -12.31
CA ASP A 174 22.25 7.59 -11.06
C ASP A 174 23.09 8.20 -9.92
N ILE A 175 22.53 9.16 -9.18
CA ILE A 175 23.21 9.84 -8.07
C ILE A 175 22.64 9.35 -6.72
N PRO A 176 23.42 8.66 -5.88
CA PRO A 176 22.96 8.21 -4.56
C PRO A 176 22.52 9.36 -3.65
N ILE A 177 21.46 9.15 -2.88
CA ILE A 177 20.99 10.09 -1.86
C ILE A 177 21.57 9.66 -0.50
N ALA A 178 22.51 10.44 0.04
CA ALA A 178 23.25 10.07 1.25
C ALA A 178 22.36 9.80 2.47
N SER A 179 21.26 10.55 2.64
CA SER A 179 20.30 10.38 3.74
C SER A 179 19.34 9.21 3.54
N MET A 180 19.29 8.62 2.35
CA MET A 180 18.39 7.51 1.98
C MET A 180 19.20 6.35 1.37
N PRO A 181 19.89 5.54 2.19
CA PRO A 181 20.70 4.43 1.70
C PRO A 181 19.90 3.47 0.82
N GLY A 182 20.44 3.14 -0.36
CA GLY A 182 19.78 2.30 -1.36
C GLY A 182 18.84 3.05 -2.31
N VAL A 183 18.71 4.38 -2.17
CA VAL A 183 17.91 5.24 -3.05
C VAL A 183 18.83 6.21 -3.80
N SER A 184 18.54 6.40 -5.08
CA SER A 184 19.25 7.32 -5.97
C SER A 184 18.28 8.28 -6.66
N ARG A 185 18.78 9.44 -7.06
CA ARG A 185 18.18 10.27 -8.10
C ARG A 185 18.52 9.64 -9.43
N LEU A 186 17.49 9.32 -10.20
CA LEU A 186 17.60 8.57 -11.44
C LEU A 186 17.66 9.50 -12.64
N GLY A 187 18.52 9.19 -13.60
CA GLY A 187 18.50 9.87 -14.89
C GLY A 187 17.16 9.62 -15.60
N VAL A 188 16.52 10.69 -16.09
CA VAL A 188 15.15 10.66 -16.64
C VAL A 188 14.99 9.73 -17.86
N ASP A 189 16.04 9.57 -18.66
CA ASP A 189 16.02 8.77 -19.89
C ASP A 189 16.61 7.35 -19.70
N THR A 190 17.33 7.10 -18.60
CA THR A 190 18.11 5.88 -18.37
C THR A 190 17.69 5.16 -17.08
N GLY A 191 18.12 5.68 -15.93
CA GLY A 191 17.93 5.09 -14.62
C GLY A 191 16.46 4.89 -14.27
N LEU A 192 15.61 5.87 -14.64
CA LEU A 192 14.18 5.81 -14.43
C LEU A 192 13.56 4.57 -15.09
N LEU A 193 13.79 4.40 -16.39
CA LEU A 193 13.18 3.30 -17.16
C LEU A 193 13.68 1.94 -16.70
N ARG A 194 14.96 1.85 -16.33
CA ARG A 194 15.56 0.62 -15.78
C ARG A 194 14.86 0.22 -14.47
N VAL A 195 14.75 1.14 -13.51
CA VAL A 195 14.12 0.84 -12.20
C VAL A 195 12.64 0.54 -12.34
N VAL A 196 11.91 1.25 -13.21
CA VAL A 196 10.50 0.94 -13.49
C VAL A 196 10.35 -0.47 -14.09
N GLY A 197 11.20 -0.84 -15.06
CA GLY A 197 11.18 -2.18 -15.65
C GLY A 197 11.46 -3.28 -14.62
N GLU A 198 12.43 -3.08 -13.73
CA GLU A 198 12.71 -3.99 -12.62
C GLU A 198 11.49 -4.11 -11.68
N ALA A 199 10.88 -3.00 -11.29
CA ALA A 199 9.69 -2.99 -10.43
C ALA A 199 8.50 -3.75 -11.05
N VAL A 200 8.24 -3.52 -12.34
CA VAL A 200 7.21 -4.22 -13.11
C VAL A 200 7.48 -5.73 -13.15
N SER A 201 8.74 -6.14 -13.34
CA SER A 201 9.12 -7.57 -13.33
C SER A 201 8.87 -8.26 -11.98
N LEU A 202 8.87 -7.48 -10.89
CA LEU A 202 8.57 -7.95 -9.53
C LEU A 202 7.06 -7.88 -9.19
N GLY A 203 6.23 -7.37 -10.11
CA GLY A 203 4.77 -7.27 -9.96
C GLY A 203 4.28 -5.95 -9.37
N VAL A 204 5.14 -4.94 -9.20
CA VAL A 204 4.72 -3.58 -8.83
C VAL A 204 4.12 -2.90 -10.06
N LYS A 205 2.92 -2.34 -9.93
CA LYS A 205 2.16 -1.78 -11.06
C LYS A 205 2.08 -0.26 -11.04
N SER A 206 2.56 0.38 -9.97
CA SER A 206 2.34 1.79 -9.71
C SER A 206 3.63 2.48 -9.29
N VAL A 207 3.89 3.66 -9.83
CA VAL A 207 5.03 4.51 -9.47
C VAL A 207 4.57 5.94 -9.18
N VAL A 208 5.29 6.65 -8.32
CA VAL A 208 5.10 8.08 -8.10
C VAL A 208 6.40 8.83 -8.38
N LEU A 209 6.32 9.88 -9.19
CA LEU A 209 7.48 10.60 -9.71
C LEU A 209 7.71 11.91 -8.97
N PHE A 210 8.94 12.10 -8.48
CA PHE A 210 9.38 13.32 -7.79
C PHE A 210 10.56 13.97 -8.55
N PRO A 211 10.36 15.12 -9.21
CA PRO A 211 11.43 15.79 -9.93
C PRO A 211 12.37 16.53 -8.97
N LYS A 212 13.67 16.35 -9.15
CA LYS A 212 14.70 17.25 -8.63
C LYS A 212 15.02 18.28 -9.71
N THR A 213 14.17 19.31 -9.78
CA THR A 213 14.32 20.43 -10.72
C THR A 213 15.69 21.11 -10.54
N PRO A 214 16.40 21.42 -11.64
CA PRO A 214 17.61 22.25 -11.61
C PRO A 214 17.35 23.57 -10.89
N ASP A 215 18.30 24.01 -10.07
CA ASP A 215 18.08 25.18 -9.20
C ASP A 215 17.95 26.48 -10.02
N GLU A 216 18.56 26.55 -11.20
CA GLU A 216 18.45 27.66 -12.15
C GLU A 216 17.07 27.83 -12.80
N LEU A 217 16.23 26.78 -12.77
CA LEU A 217 14.85 26.83 -13.26
C LEU A 217 13.85 27.18 -12.16
N LYS A 218 14.30 27.29 -10.90
CA LYS A 218 13.43 27.68 -9.80
C LYS A 218 13.18 29.17 -9.79
N THR A 219 11.93 29.55 -9.58
CA THR A 219 11.49 30.95 -9.50
C THR A 219 10.65 31.15 -8.24
N ALA A 220 10.37 32.41 -7.86
CA ALA A 220 9.51 32.70 -6.70
C ALA A 220 8.05 32.25 -6.93
N THR A 221 7.65 32.12 -8.20
CA THR A 221 6.31 31.82 -8.67
C THR A 221 6.15 30.41 -9.22
N ALA A 222 7.26 29.66 -9.39
CA ALA A 222 7.28 28.25 -9.74
C ALA A 222 6.68 27.89 -11.11
N GLU A 223 6.82 28.74 -12.15
CA GLU A 223 6.24 28.50 -13.49
C GLU A 223 6.70 27.20 -14.15
N GLU A 224 7.89 26.70 -13.79
CA GLU A 224 8.41 25.44 -14.32
C GLU A 224 7.52 24.23 -13.97
N CYS A 225 6.64 24.35 -12.96
CA CYS A 225 5.74 23.26 -12.54
C CYS A 225 4.77 22.82 -13.65
N PHE A 226 4.39 23.69 -14.58
CA PHE A 226 3.51 23.40 -15.70
C PHE A 226 4.20 23.48 -17.07
N ASN A 227 5.54 23.49 -17.10
CA ASN A 227 6.28 23.42 -18.36
C ASN A 227 6.02 22.07 -19.05
N ARG A 228 5.47 22.09 -20.27
CA ARG A 228 5.18 20.87 -21.04
C ARG A 228 6.41 20.04 -21.35
N ASP A 229 7.57 20.69 -21.44
CA ASP A 229 8.88 20.07 -21.67
C ASP A 229 9.69 19.95 -20.38
N GLY A 230 9.08 20.26 -19.23
CA GLY A 230 9.69 20.12 -17.91
C GLY A 230 10.00 18.68 -17.55
N LEU A 231 10.89 18.53 -16.57
CA LEU A 231 11.43 17.24 -16.13
C LEU A 231 10.33 16.22 -15.73
N ALA A 232 9.31 16.67 -14.98
CA ALA A 232 8.22 15.79 -14.56
C ALA A 232 7.40 15.29 -15.77
N GLN A 233 7.02 16.20 -16.66
CA GLN A 233 6.23 15.92 -17.86
C GLN A 233 6.99 14.97 -18.81
N ARG A 234 8.30 15.18 -18.99
CA ARG A 234 9.17 14.24 -19.74
C ARG A 234 9.24 12.87 -19.07
N ALA A 235 9.44 12.81 -17.76
CA ALA A 235 9.50 11.55 -17.01
C ALA A 235 8.21 10.73 -17.16
N ILE A 236 7.04 11.38 -17.05
CA ILE A 236 5.73 10.74 -17.25
C ILE A 236 5.65 10.14 -18.66
N ARG A 237 5.96 10.92 -19.70
CA ARG A 237 5.94 10.46 -21.10
C ARG A 237 6.86 9.27 -21.32
N ASN A 238 8.10 9.34 -20.83
CA ASN A 238 9.08 8.26 -20.94
C ASN A 238 8.54 6.96 -20.32
N VAL A 239 7.98 7.03 -19.11
CA VAL A 239 7.40 5.86 -18.43
C VAL A 239 6.20 5.31 -19.17
N LYS A 240 5.24 6.14 -19.59
CA LYS A 240 4.05 5.69 -20.31
C LYS A 240 4.37 5.12 -21.68
N GLN A 241 5.40 5.63 -22.37
CA GLN A 241 5.86 5.11 -23.65
C GLN A 241 6.50 3.73 -23.50
N ALA A 242 7.38 3.55 -22.50
CA ALA A 242 8.08 2.29 -22.27
C ALA A 242 7.20 1.21 -21.60
N PHE A 243 6.30 1.63 -20.71
CA PHE A 243 5.47 0.76 -19.88
C PHE A 243 4.01 1.25 -19.82
N PRO A 244 3.23 1.13 -20.91
CA PRO A 244 1.85 1.67 -20.98
C PRO A 244 0.90 1.18 -19.88
N GLY A 245 1.13 -0.02 -19.35
CA GLY A 245 0.33 -0.63 -18.28
C GLY A 245 0.70 -0.20 -16.86
N VAL A 246 1.77 0.59 -16.66
CA VAL A 246 2.11 1.15 -15.36
C VAL A 246 1.20 2.33 -15.05
N VAL A 247 0.69 2.35 -13.82
CA VAL A 247 -0.06 3.47 -13.26
C VAL A 247 0.94 4.51 -12.76
N VAL A 248 0.88 5.71 -13.33
CA VAL A 248 1.75 6.83 -12.97
C VAL A 248 0.99 7.81 -12.08
N TYR A 249 1.47 7.93 -10.85
CA TYR A 249 1.12 8.98 -9.92
C TYR A 249 2.11 10.13 -10.06
N THR A 250 1.63 11.36 -9.97
CA THR A 250 2.46 12.55 -9.97
C THR A 250 2.17 13.40 -8.75
N ASP A 251 3.18 14.14 -8.33
CA ASP A 251 3.05 15.14 -7.28
C ASP A 251 2.62 16.48 -7.87
N VAL A 252 1.66 17.15 -7.21
CA VAL A 252 1.21 18.50 -7.55
C VAL A 252 1.45 19.42 -6.36
N ALA A 253 2.62 20.04 -6.35
CA ALA A 253 3.05 21.07 -5.41
C ALA A 253 4.13 21.95 -6.06
N LEU A 254 4.35 23.15 -5.51
CA LEU A 254 5.31 24.11 -6.04
C LEU A 254 6.70 24.02 -5.42
N ASP A 255 6.90 23.28 -4.32
CA ASP A 255 8.17 23.24 -3.59
C ASP A 255 9.39 22.79 -4.42
N PRO A 256 9.30 21.88 -5.41
CA PRO A 256 10.46 21.52 -6.23
C PRO A 256 10.86 22.65 -7.19
N TYR A 257 9.97 23.62 -7.41
CA TYR A 257 10.09 24.69 -8.41
C TYR A 257 10.20 26.08 -7.77
N ASN A 258 9.89 26.20 -6.48
CA ASN A 258 9.93 27.44 -5.74
C ASN A 258 11.35 27.70 -5.19
N THR A 259 11.85 28.93 -5.31
CA THR A 259 13.20 29.31 -4.79
C THR A 259 13.32 29.22 -3.28
N LEU A 260 12.23 29.39 -2.54
CA LEU A 260 12.18 29.27 -1.08
C LEU A 260 11.85 27.83 -0.64
N GLY A 261 11.43 26.97 -1.57
CA GLY A 261 11.01 25.59 -1.29
C GLY A 261 9.69 25.48 -0.52
N HIS A 262 8.81 26.47 -0.68
CA HIS A 262 7.42 26.38 -0.20
C HIS A 262 6.50 25.81 -1.28
N ASP A 263 5.49 25.06 -0.85
CA ASP A 263 4.50 24.40 -1.72
C ASP A 263 3.58 25.38 -2.47
N GLY A 264 3.64 26.66 -2.11
CA GLY A 264 2.87 27.74 -2.71
C GLY A 264 3.66 29.03 -2.92
N ILE A 265 3.03 29.98 -3.61
CA ILE A 265 3.59 31.30 -3.92
C ILE A 265 3.64 32.13 -2.63
N VAL A 266 4.81 32.68 -2.30
CA VAL A 266 5.03 33.45 -1.07
C VAL A 266 4.96 34.95 -1.35
N SER A 267 4.11 35.66 -0.61
CA SER A 267 3.98 37.13 -0.69
C SER A 267 5.19 37.86 -0.11
N SER A 268 5.28 39.17 -0.35
CA SER A 268 6.30 40.03 0.28
C SER A 268 6.27 40.04 1.82
N GLU A 269 5.13 39.66 2.40
CA GLU A 269 4.91 39.58 3.85
C GLU A 269 5.23 38.18 4.41
N GLY A 270 5.67 37.24 3.57
CA GLY A 270 5.96 35.85 3.97
C GLY A 270 4.73 34.97 4.10
N VAL A 271 3.59 35.37 3.52
CA VAL A 271 2.34 34.59 3.54
C VAL A 271 2.26 33.74 2.27
N ILE A 272 1.94 32.45 2.42
CA ILE A 272 1.66 31.59 1.27
C ILE A 272 0.26 31.94 0.74
N LEU A 273 0.19 32.37 -0.52
CA LEU A 273 -1.01 32.85 -1.17
C LEU A 273 -1.85 31.66 -1.68
N ASN A 274 -3.01 31.43 -1.08
CA ASN A 274 -3.84 30.24 -1.33
C ASN A 274 -4.35 30.17 -2.79
N ASP A 275 -5.14 31.16 -3.21
CA ASP A 275 -5.89 31.11 -4.46
C ASP A 275 -4.96 31.27 -5.68
N GLU A 276 -3.95 32.13 -5.55
CA GLU A 276 -2.89 32.32 -6.54
C GLU A 276 -2.08 31.02 -6.75
N THR A 277 -1.79 30.29 -5.67
CA THR A 277 -1.12 28.98 -5.74
C THR A 277 -2.02 27.97 -6.45
N ILE A 278 -3.30 27.89 -6.10
CA ILE A 278 -4.26 26.97 -6.73
C ILE A 278 -4.32 27.18 -8.25
N ALA A 279 -4.25 28.42 -8.73
CA ALA A 279 -4.24 28.71 -10.15
C ALA A 279 -3.05 28.05 -10.89
N TYR A 280 -1.89 27.93 -10.23
CA TYR A 280 -0.70 27.27 -10.79
C TYR A 280 -0.79 25.74 -10.64
N LEU A 281 -1.26 25.25 -9.50
CA LEU A 281 -1.47 23.81 -9.27
C LEU A 281 -2.46 23.21 -10.27
N CYS A 282 -3.51 23.94 -10.65
CA CYS A 282 -4.45 23.50 -11.69
C CYS A 282 -3.76 23.37 -13.06
N LYS A 283 -2.88 24.30 -13.42
CA LYS A 283 -2.09 24.21 -14.66
C LYS A 283 -1.10 23.06 -14.63
N GLN A 284 -0.44 22.85 -13.49
CA GLN A 284 0.47 21.73 -13.25
C GLN A 284 -0.26 20.40 -13.44
N ALA A 285 -1.40 20.20 -12.76
CA ALA A 285 -2.22 19.01 -12.89
C ALA A 285 -2.63 18.73 -14.34
N VAL A 286 -3.10 19.74 -15.07
CA VAL A 286 -3.46 19.60 -16.50
C VAL A 286 -2.24 19.25 -17.35
N SER A 287 -1.08 19.90 -17.15
CA SER A 287 0.14 19.56 -17.90
C SER A 287 0.64 18.13 -17.65
N GLN A 288 0.48 17.63 -16.42
CA GLN A 288 0.86 16.25 -16.06
C GLN A 288 -0.12 15.25 -16.66
N ALA A 289 -1.42 15.58 -16.69
CA ALA A 289 -2.44 14.81 -17.38
C ALA A 289 -2.18 14.75 -18.90
N GLU A 290 -1.83 15.88 -19.53
CA GLU A 290 -1.40 15.95 -20.94
C GLU A 290 -0.18 15.06 -21.23
N ALA A 291 0.73 14.91 -20.25
CA ALA A 291 1.88 14.02 -20.36
C ALA A 291 1.53 12.52 -20.20
N GLY A 292 0.33 12.20 -19.72
CA GLY A 292 -0.17 10.83 -19.56
C GLY A 292 -0.23 10.31 -18.13
N ALA A 293 -0.21 11.19 -17.12
CA ALA A 293 -0.41 10.78 -15.73
C ALA A 293 -1.80 10.15 -15.52
N ASP A 294 -1.86 9.05 -14.77
CA ASP A 294 -3.12 8.38 -14.45
C ASP A 294 -3.76 9.00 -13.19
N TYR A 295 -2.93 9.45 -12.25
CA TYR A 295 -3.33 10.15 -11.03
C TYR A 295 -2.45 11.36 -10.78
N VAL A 296 -3.08 12.48 -10.43
CA VAL A 296 -2.40 13.65 -9.85
C VAL A 296 -2.61 13.65 -8.32
N SER A 297 -1.57 13.95 -7.56
CA SER A 297 -1.56 13.80 -6.10
C SER A 297 -1.20 15.15 -5.46
N PRO A 298 -2.18 16.04 -5.20
CA PRO A 298 -1.93 17.35 -4.59
C PRO A 298 -1.45 17.21 -3.15
N SER A 299 -0.17 17.53 -2.91
CA SER A 299 0.48 17.50 -1.60
C SER A 299 0.59 18.89 -0.96
N ASP A 300 0.20 19.93 -1.70
CA ASP A 300 0.35 21.37 -1.39
C ASP A 300 -0.44 21.89 -0.19
N MET A 301 -1.47 21.16 0.25
CA MET A 301 -2.33 21.50 1.38
C MET A 301 -3.09 22.85 1.29
N MET A 302 -3.25 23.46 0.11
CA MET A 302 -4.07 24.66 -0.08
C MET A 302 -5.57 24.36 0.15
N ASP A 303 -6.33 25.36 0.58
CA ASP A 303 -7.75 25.24 0.83
C ASP A 303 -8.54 25.25 -0.49
N GLY A 304 -9.32 24.19 -0.73
CA GLY A 304 -10.18 24.09 -1.92
C GLY A 304 -9.51 23.56 -3.20
N ARG A 305 -8.19 23.31 -3.20
CA ARG A 305 -7.44 22.89 -4.41
C ARG A 305 -8.03 21.70 -5.14
N VAL A 306 -8.54 20.70 -4.43
CA VAL A 306 -9.05 19.44 -5.04
C VAL A 306 -10.23 19.72 -5.96
N GLY A 307 -11.16 20.60 -5.54
CA GLY A 307 -12.32 20.97 -6.36
C GLY A 307 -11.90 21.75 -7.60
N CYS A 308 -11.06 22.78 -7.43
CA CYS A 308 -10.55 23.58 -8.54
C CYS A 308 -9.75 22.73 -9.55
N MET A 309 -8.94 21.79 -9.06
CA MET A 309 -8.15 20.89 -9.89
C MET A 309 -9.04 19.92 -10.67
N ARG A 310 -10.11 19.39 -10.04
CA ARG A 310 -11.10 18.56 -10.73
C ARG A 310 -11.77 19.34 -11.86
N ASP A 311 -12.25 20.55 -11.58
CA ASP A 311 -12.89 21.40 -12.58
C ASP A 311 -11.95 21.72 -13.75
N ALA A 312 -10.67 22.01 -13.47
CA ALA A 312 -9.67 22.28 -14.49
C ALA A 312 -9.37 21.06 -15.38
N LEU A 313 -9.21 19.88 -14.77
CA LEU A 313 -8.99 18.63 -15.51
C LEU A 313 -10.20 18.28 -16.38
N ASP A 314 -11.43 18.44 -15.87
CA ASP A 314 -12.66 18.19 -16.64
C ASP A 314 -12.81 19.17 -17.80
N ALA A 315 -12.55 20.46 -17.58
CA ALA A 315 -12.59 21.48 -18.62
C ALA A 315 -11.57 21.21 -19.74
N ALA A 316 -10.42 20.61 -19.41
CA ALA A 316 -9.39 20.20 -20.37
C ALA A 316 -9.65 18.83 -21.02
N GLY A 317 -10.72 18.12 -20.64
CA GLY A 317 -11.09 16.81 -21.20
C GLY A 317 -10.44 15.60 -20.51
N PHE A 318 -9.75 15.79 -19.39
CA PHE A 318 -9.09 14.74 -18.61
C PHE A 318 -10.00 14.16 -17.51
N THR A 319 -11.19 13.69 -17.91
CA THR A 319 -12.25 13.25 -16.99
C THR A 319 -11.91 11.97 -16.22
N ASN A 320 -10.99 11.15 -16.75
CA ASN A 320 -10.60 9.86 -16.16
C ASN A 320 -9.34 9.94 -15.29
N VAL A 321 -8.65 11.08 -15.27
CA VAL A 321 -7.47 11.27 -14.42
C VAL A 321 -7.93 11.37 -12.96
N GLY A 322 -7.39 10.49 -12.11
CA GLY A 322 -7.72 10.46 -10.69
C GLY A 322 -7.02 11.57 -9.91
N ILE A 323 -7.61 11.96 -8.78
CA ILE A 323 -6.97 12.81 -7.77
C ILE A 323 -6.80 11.95 -6.51
N MET A 324 -5.58 11.81 -6.02
CA MET A 324 -5.25 11.01 -4.82
C MET A 324 -5.06 11.89 -3.58
#